data_AF-E2C4K8-F1
#
_entry.id   AF-E2C4K8-F1
#
_cell.length_a   1.000
_cell.length_b   1.000
_cell.length_c   1.000
_cell.angle_alpha   90.00
_cell.angle_beta   90.00
_cell.angle_gamma   90.00
#
_symmetry.space_group_name_H-M   'P 1'
#
loop_
_entity.id
_entity.type
_entity.pdbx_description
1 polymer ?
#
loop_
_entity_poly.entity_id
_entity_poly.type
_entity_poly.pdbx_seq_one_letter_code
_entity_poly.pdbx_strand_id
1 'polypeptide(L)' 'SIIIETDEQTHEDMLRRKKMNLGWRKCLVFNYVSVKRCFKCWGYYHMAKN' A
#
# COMPACT_ATOMS: atom_id res chain seq x y z
N SER A 1 4.07 4.72 -5.44
CA SER A 1 3.16 3.61 -5.11
C SER A 1 1.73 4.11 -5.23
N ILE A 2 0.78 3.25 -5.58
CA ILE A 2 -0.65 3.60 -5.69
C ILE A 2 -1.38 2.75 -4.64
N ILE A 3 -2.32 3.35 -3.93
CA ILE A 3 -3.23 2.65 -3.03
C ILE A 3 -4.55 2.49 -3.78
N ILE A 4 -5.07 1.27 -3.83
CA ILE A 4 -6.32 0.94 -4.52
C ILE A 4 -7.23 0.29 -3.50
N GLU A 5 -8.44 0.83 -3.34
CA GLU A 5 -9.48 0.24 -2.51
C GLU A 5 -10.30 -0.72 -3.37
N THR A 6 -10.53 -1.94 -2.88
CA THR A 6 -11.28 -2.99 -3.56
C THR A 6 -12.14 -3.74 -2.54
N ASP A 7 -13.09 -4.54 -3.01
CA ASP A 7 -13.72 -5.55 -2.16
C ASP A 7 -12.73 -6.68 -1.80
N GLU A 8 -13.12 -7.50 -0.82
CA GLU A 8 -12.31 -8.59 -0.27
C GLU A 8 -11.92 -9.64 -1.33
N GLN A 9 -12.86 -10.05 -2.17
CA GLN A 9 -12.62 -11.07 -3.20
C GLN A 9 -11.62 -10.56 -4.25
N THR A 10 -11.84 -9.33 -4.73
CA THR A 10 -10.93 -8.69 -5.68
C THR A 10 -9.52 -8.52 -5.12
N HIS A 11 -9.40 -8.16 -3.83
CA HIS A 11 -8.10 -8.01 -3.16
C HIS A 11 -7.30 -9.31 -3.18
N GLU A 12 -7.93 -10.42 -2.78
CA GLU A 12 -7.30 -11.74 -2.75
C GLU A 12 -6.88 -12.21 -4.14
N ASP A 13 -7.72 -11.96 -5.15
CA ASP A 13 -7.40 -12.30 -6.54
C ASP A 13 -6.23 -11.47 -7.09
N MET A 14 -6.16 -10.17 -6.75
CA MET A 14 -5.05 -9.31 -7.12
C MET A 14 -3.73 -9.76 -6.47
N LEU A 15 -3.75 -10.12 -5.18
CA LEU A 15 -2.58 -10.66 -4.48
C LEU A 15 -2.10 -11.97 -5.09
N ARG A 16 -3.02 -12.90 -5.39
CA ARG A 16 -2.71 -14.20 -5.99
C ARG A 16 -2.02 -14.06 -7.35
N ARG A 17 -2.46 -13.08 -8.15
CA ARG A 17 -1.88 -12.80 -9.48
C ARG A 17 -0.49 -12.17 -9.42
N LYS A 18 -0.09 -11.58 -8.27
CA LYS A 18 1.20 -10.90 -8.01
C LYS A 18 1.52 -9.69 -8.88
N LYS A 19 0.90 -9.57 -10.06
CA LYS A 19 1.13 -8.52 -11.05
C LYS A 19 -0.18 -8.07 -11.63
N MET A 20 -0.34 -6.76 -11.78
CA MET A 20 -1.49 -6.14 -12.41
C MET A 20 -1.02 -5.10 -13.42
N ASN A 21 -1.75 -4.97 -14.53
CA ASN A 21 -1.50 -3.92 -15.49
C ASN A 21 -2.35 -2.70 -15.12
N LEU A 22 -1.69 -1.57 -14.87
CA LEU A 22 -2.34 -0.27 -14.70
C LEU A 22 -1.99 0.58 -15.93
N GLY A 23 -2.93 0.65 -16.88
CA GLY A 23 -2.69 1.19 -18.21
C GLY A 23 -1.57 0.41 -18.92
N TRP A 24 -0.55 1.12 -19.40
CA TRP A 24 0.61 0.55 -20.11
C TRP A 24 1.72 0.04 -19.18
N ARG A 25 1.53 0.08 -17.86
CA ARG A 25 2.56 -0.30 -16.88
C ARG A 25 2.19 -1.60 -16.19
N LYS A 26 3.19 -2.48 -16.03
CA LYS A 26 3.09 -3.68 -15.21
C LYS A 26 3.50 -3.37 -13.78
N CYS A 27 2.56 -3.47 -12.86
CA CYS A 27 2.75 -3.18 -11.44
C CYS A 27 2.79 -4.49 -10.64
N LEU A 28 3.68 -4.55 -9.66
CA LEU A 28 3.68 -5.64 -8.68
C LEU A 28 2.64 -5.33 -7.61
N VAL A 29 1.88 -6.36 -7.22
CA VAL A 29 0.86 -6.27 -6.17
C VAL A 29 1.44 -6.84 -4.89
N PHE A 30 1.35 -6.08 -3.80
CA PHE A 30 1.84 -6.49 -2.49
C PHE A 30 0.83 -6.09 -1.43
N ASN A 31 0.74 -6.92 -0.39
CA ASN A 31 0.02 -6.53 0.81
C ASN A 31 0.89 -5.54 1.60
N TYR A 32 0.33 -4.41 2.01
CA TYR A 32 1.09 -3.35 2.67
C TYR A 32 0.36 -2.83 3.89
N VAL A 33 1.06 -2.76 5.02
CA VAL A 33 0.58 -2.12 6.24
C VAL A 33 1.19 -0.72 6.30
N SER A 34 0.34 0.31 6.21
CA SER A 34 0.78 1.69 6.33
C SER A 34 0.96 2.07 7.80
N VAL A 35 2.19 2.04 8.28
CA VAL A 35 2.52 2.45 9.65
C VAL A 35 2.85 3.94 9.68
N LYS A 36 2.10 4.73 10.45
CA LYS A 36 2.42 6.14 10.70
C LYS A 36 3.69 6.24 11.56
N ARG A 37 4.76 6.83 11.01
CA ARG A 37 6.01 7.13 11.72
C ARG A 37 6.29 8.64 11.71
N CYS A 38 6.78 9.14 12.83
CA CYS A 38 7.23 10.51 12.95
C CYS A 38 8.56 10.71 12.21
N PHE A 39 8.64 11.69 11.31
CA PHE A 39 9.87 11.97 10.54
C PHE A 39 11.03 12.45 11.43
N LYS A 40 10.72 13.09 12.57
CA LYS A 40 11.74 13.64 13.48
C LYS A 40 12.41 12.57 14.35
N CYS A 41 11.64 11.67 14.96
CA CYS A 41 12.15 10.71 15.95
C CYS A 41 12.01 9.25 15.53
N TRP A 42 11.47 8.96 14.35
CA TRP A 42 11.22 7.61 13.83
C TRP A 42 10.28 6.75 14.70
N GLY A 43 9.67 7.36 15.71
CA GLY A 43 8.68 6.76 16.58
C GLY A 43 7.33 6.54 15.89
N TYR A 44 6.55 5.61 16.40
CA TYR A 44 5.25 5.22 15.85
C TYR A 44 4.11 6.12 16.37
N TYR A 45 2.97 6.10 15.67
CA TYR A 45 1.68 6.64 16.12
C TYR A 45 1.58 8.15 16.40
N HIS A 46 2.55 8.96 15.95
CA HIS A 46 2.45 10.41 15.99
C HIS A 46 3.08 11.05 14.76
N MET A 47 2.62 12.26 14.43
CA MET A 47 3.23 13.11 13.42
C MET A 47 4.07 14.16 14.14
N ALA A 48 5.18 14.58 13.51
CA ALA A 48 5.94 15.71 14.03
C ALA A 48 5.01 16.93 14.07
N LYS A 49 4.77 17.48 15.26
CA LYS A 49 4.15 18.80 15.38
C LYS A 49 5.22 19.83 15.05
N ASN A 50 4.85 20.78 14.18
CA ASN A 50 5.67 21.95 13.86
C ASN A 50 5.89 22.80 15.12
#